data_AF-A0A3L7P268-F1
#
_entry.id   AF-A0A3L7P268-F1
#
_cell.length_a   1.000
_cell.length_b   1.000
_cell.length_c   1.000
_cell.angle_alpha   90.00
_cell.angle_beta   90.00
_cell.angle_gamma   90.00
#
_symmetry.space_group_name_H-M   'P 1'
#
loop_
_entity.id
_entity.type
_entity.pdbx_description
1 polymer ?
#
loop_
_entity_poly.entity_id
_entity_poly.type
_entity_poly.pdbx_seq_one_letter_code
_entity_poly.pdbx_strand_id
1 'polypeptide(L)'
;MASSSESFFFRALEEKTEKARAAVQRCVSVFLSTNNSSRVEAATQAASAVSLIVDMLSAQDRPYWLSPLHNNLRTAAADPEGRDGLNGIQEIANTFQGALNSHKWKLTEANPADGFDFDSMYNKYKKENRIPELFEEIISLLNEIANSGQLDSISALTELRRVIATLEKAKNGSYFATRNAWHFVTNWFKNSGWEMLSDIPLLGAVTRGLRKTLEDMDHGMTDLHTQIQDELQTKIAKDFPRIEYTSPDLPRIEHSPQTQVEQSN
;
A
#
# COMPACT_ATOMS: atom_id res chain seq x y z
N MET A 1 11.77 -8.62 -16.70
CA MET A 1 11.88 -8.97 -18.13
C MET A 1 10.54 -9.60 -18.52
N ALA A 2 9.76 -8.95 -19.39
CA ALA A 2 8.45 -9.49 -19.80
C ALA A 2 8.62 -10.86 -20.48
N SER A 3 7.72 -11.80 -20.17
CA SER A 3 7.74 -13.13 -20.78
C SER A 3 7.42 -13.05 -22.29
N SER A 4 7.91 -13.99 -23.10
CA SER A 4 7.66 -13.99 -24.57
C SER A 4 6.16 -13.91 -24.93
N SER A 5 5.31 -14.62 -24.18
CA SER A 5 3.85 -14.63 -24.36
C SER A 5 3.19 -13.28 -24.07
N GLU A 6 3.68 -12.56 -23.07
CA GLU A 6 3.20 -11.24 -22.67
C GLU A 6 3.52 -10.19 -23.73
N SER A 7 4.74 -10.21 -24.27
CA SER A 7 5.14 -9.32 -25.38
C SER A 7 4.29 -9.54 -26.63
N PHE A 8 3.90 -10.79 -26.92
CA PHE A 8 3.02 -11.12 -28.03
C PHE A 8 1.60 -10.59 -27.82
N PHE A 9 1.05 -10.75 -26.60
CA PHE A 9 -0.26 -10.22 -26.24
C PHE A 9 -0.33 -8.70 -26.40
N PHE A 10 0.63 -7.95 -25.86
CA PHE A 10 0.65 -6.49 -26.00
C PHE A 10 0.76 -6.03 -27.44
N ARG A 11 1.60 -6.70 -28.25
CA ARG A 11 1.69 -6.38 -29.68
C ARG A 11 0.36 -6.60 -30.40
N ALA A 12 -0.33 -7.69 -30.08
CA ALA A 12 -1.66 -7.96 -30.64
C ALA A 12 -2.68 -6.92 -30.16
N LEU A 13 -2.67 -6.55 -28.88
CA LEU A 13 -3.58 -5.56 -28.30
C LEU A 13 -3.37 -4.16 -28.91
N GLU A 14 -2.12 -3.75 -29.10
CA GLU A 14 -1.77 -2.48 -29.75
C GLU A 14 -2.23 -2.47 -31.22
N GLU A 15 -1.99 -3.56 -31.96
CA GLU A 15 -2.44 -3.69 -33.36
C GLU A 15 -3.97 -3.59 -33.47
N LYS A 16 -4.72 -4.20 -32.56
CA LYS A 16 -6.19 -4.10 -32.53
C LYS A 16 -6.64 -2.68 -32.14
N THR A 17 -5.90 -2.01 -31.27
CA THR A 17 -6.19 -0.64 -30.84
C THR A 17 -6.00 0.36 -31.96
N GLU A 18 -4.94 0.23 -32.76
CA GLU A 18 -4.75 1.05 -33.97
C GLU A 18 -5.86 0.85 -35.00
N LYS A 19 -6.30 -0.41 -35.20
CA LYS A 19 -7.45 -0.69 -36.07
C LYS A 19 -8.74 -0.06 -35.54
N ALA A 20 -8.97 -0.11 -34.22
CA ALA A 20 -10.12 0.54 -33.60
C ALA A 20 -10.06 2.07 -33.71
N ARG A 21 -8.89 2.70 -33.52
CA ARG A 21 -8.68 4.14 -33.72
C ARG A 21 -9.09 4.59 -35.12
N ALA A 22 -8.57 3.92 -36.14
CA ALA A 22 -8.88 4.24 -37.53
C ALA A 22 -10.37 4.05 -37.84
N ALA A 23 -10.98 2.96 -37.35
CA ALA A 23 -12.39 2.69 -37.57
C ALA A 23 -13.32 3.70 -36.86
N VAL A 24 -13.02 4.06 -35.61
CA VAL A 24 -13.77 5.06 -34.84
C VAL A 24 -13.65 6.44 -35.48
N GLN A 25 -12.46 6.84 -35.91
CA GLN A 25 -12.25 8.12 -36.59
C GLN A 25 -13.04 8.19 -37.91
N ARG A 26 -13.05 7.09 -38.69
CA ARG A 26 -13.87 6.98 -39.91
C ARG A 26 -15.36 7.03 -39.59
N CYS A 27 -15.81 6.37 -38.53
CA CYS A 27 -17.19 6.39 -38.10
C CYS A 27 -17.64 7.83 -37.80
N VAL A 28 -16.90 8.55 -36.94
CA VAL A 28 -17.19 9.95 -36.62
C VAL A 28 -17.26 10.82 -37.88
N SER A 29 -16.31 10.67 -38.82
CA SER A 29 -16.32 11.48 -40.04
C SER A 29 -17.47 11.14 -40.99
N VAL A 30 -17.86 9.87 -41.12
CA VAL A 30 -18.99 9.45 -41.96
C VAL A 30 -20.33 9.93 -41.40
N PHE A 31 -20.47 10.02 -40.08
CA PHE A 31 -21.68 10.59 -39.45
C PHE A 31 -21.84 12.09 -39.70
N LEU A 32 -20.76 12.81 -40.04
CA LEU A 32 -20.83 14.19 -40.54
C LEU A 32 -21.31 14.28 -42.00
N SER A 33 -21.34 13.16 -42.74
CA SER A 33 -21.85 13.08 -44.11
C SER A 33 -23.32 12.65 -44.14
N THR A 34 -24.05 12.92 -45.23
CA THR A 34 -25.49 12.64 -45.38
C THR A 34 -25.82 11.21 -45.84
N ASN A 35 -24.86 10.28 -45.92
CA ASN A 35 -25.11 8.94 -46.43
C ASN A 35 -25.38 7.91 -45.32
N ASN A 36 -26.65 7.50 -45.17
CA ASN A 36 -27.10 6.58 -44.12
C ASN A 36 -26.48 5.17 -44.23
N SER A 37 -26.42 4.57 -45.43
CA SER A 37 -25.87 3.21 -45.58
C SER A 37 -24.39 3.16 -45.18
N SER A 38 -23.64 4.22 -45.47
CA SER A 38 -22.25 4.36 -45.05
C SER A 38 -22.10 4.54 -43.52
N ARG A 39 -23.07 5.16 -42.84
CA ARG A 39 -23.06 5.32 -41.37
C ARG A 39 -23.22 3.99 -40.65
N VAL A 40 -24.19 3.18 -41.06
CA VAL A 40 -24.41 1.84 -40.49
C VAL A 40 -23.17 0.97 -40.68
N GLU A 41 -22.60 0.96 -41.88
CA GLU A 41 -21.39 0.19 -42.18
C GLU A 41 -20.21 0.65 -41.31
N ALA A 42 -19.97 1.97 -41.22
CA ALA A 42 -18.87 2.52 -40.45
C ALA A 42 -19.03 2.29 -38.93
N ALA A 43 -20.24 2.44 -38.39
CA ALA A 43 -20.53 2.15 -36.98
C ALA A 43 -20.37 0.66 -36.66
N THR A 44 -20.82 -0.23 -37.56
CA THR A 44 -20.68 -1.68 -37.38
C THR A 44 -19.21 -2.11 -37.43
N GLN A 45 -18.42 -1.55 -38.34
CA GLN A 45 -16.98 -1.82 -38.44
C GLN A 45 -16.24 -1.32 -37.18
N ALA A 46 -16.57 -0.12 -36.71
CA ALA A 46 -15.99 0.44 -35.49
C ALA A 46 -16.39 -0.36 -34.24
N ALA A 47 -17.67 -0.71 -34.08
CA ALA A 47 -18.15 -1.53 -32.97
C ALA A 47 -17.43 -2.89 -32.96
N SER A 48 -17.29 -3.52 -34.12
CA SER A 48 -16.61 -4.81 -34.27
C SER A 48 -15.12 -4.71 -33.91
N ALA A 49 -14.43 -3.65 -34.33
CA ALA A 49 -13.03 -3.41 -34.00
C ALA A 49 -12.82 -3.18 -32.49
N VAL A 50 -13.73 -2.44 -31.84
CA VAL A 50 -13.70 -2.20 -30.39
C VAL A 50 -14.06 -3.47 -29.60
N SER A 51 -15.02 -4.28 -30.08
CA SER A 51 -15.38 -5.56 -29.43
C SER A 51 -14.18 -6.49 -29.31
N LEU A 52 -13.33 -6.56 -30.33
CA LEU A 52 -12.10 -7.37 -30.27
C LEU A 52 -11.18 -6.98 -29.11
N ILE A 53 -11.11 -5.69 -28.76
CA ILE A 53 -10.33 -5.21 -27.61
C ILE A 53 -11.05 -5.57 -26.30
N VAL A 54 -12.37 -5.37 -26.25
CA VAL A 54 -13.21 -5.73 -25.10
C VAL A 54 -13.10 -7.22 -24.78
N ASP A 55 -13.07 -8.08 -25.80
CA ASP A 55 -13.01 -9.53 -25.67
C ASP A 55 -11.61 -10.03 -25.29
N MET A 56 -10.55 -9.26 -25.61
CA MET A 56 -9.17 -9.56 -25.21
C MET A 56 -8.87 -9.19 -23.75
N LEU A 57 -9.72 -8.39 -23.10
CA LEU A 57 -9.50 -7.85 -21.75
C LEU A 57 -10.52 -8.38 -20.76
N SER A 58 -10.07 -8.71 -19.55
CA SER A 58 -10.97 -8.96 -18.42
C SER A 58 -11.76 -7.69 -18.10
N ALA A 59 -12.93 -7.83 -17.45
CA ALA A 59 -13.76 -6.66 -17.13
C ALA A 59 -13.03 -5.60 -16.28
N GLN A 60 -12.05 -6.01 -15.47
CA GLN A 60 -11.28 -5.15 -14.56
C GLN A 60 -10.15 -4.39 -15.28
N ASP A 61 -9.64 -4.95 -16.37
CA ASP A 61 -8.54 -4.35 -17.15
C ASP A 61 -9.04 -3.36 -18.22
N ARG A 62 -10.36 -3.17 -18.33
CA ARG A 62 -10.97 -2.28 -19.31
C ARG A 62 -10.87 -0.84 -18.80
N PRO A 63 -10.26 0.07 -19.55
CA PRO A 63 -10.33 1.49 -19.23
C PRO A 63 -11.79 1.96 -19.16
N TYR A 64 -12.07 2.96 -18.31
CA TYR A 64 -13.42 3.48 -18.08
C TYR A 64 -14.16 3.89 -19.37
N TRP A 65 -13.43 4.27 -20.41
CA TRP A 65 -13.97 4.71 -21.70
C TRP A 65 -14.34 3.56 -22.65
N LEU A 66 -13.79 2.35 -22.47
CA LEU A 66 -13.86 1.30 -23.49
C LEU A 66 -15.26 0.68 -23.63
N SER A 67 -15.91 0.35 -22.52
CA SER A 67 -17.27 -0.22 -22.56
C SER A 67 -18.32 0.79 -23.02
N PRO A 68 -18.34 2.05 -22.52
CA PRO A 68 -19.24 3.08 -23.05
C PRO A 68 -19.04 3.38 -24.54
N LEU A 69 -17.77 3.43 -25.00
CA LEU A 69 -17.44 3.59 -26.42
C LEU A 69 -18.07 2.49 -27.27
N HIS A 70 -17.90 1.22 -26.88
CA HIS A 70 -18.48 0.08 -27.59
C HIS A 70 -20.01 0.18 -27.66
N ASN A 71 -20.67 0.51 -26.55
CA ASN A 71 -22.12 0.63 -26.49
C ASN A 71 -22.63 1.76 -27.39
N ASN A 72 -22.00 2.93 -27.36
CA ASN A 72 -22.39 4.05 -28.23
C ASN A 72 -22.22 3.72 -29.71
N LEU A 73 -21.18 2.98 -30.10
CA LEU A 73 -21.00 2.51 -31.48
C LEU A 73 -22.09 1.51 -31.89
N ARG A 74 -22.50 0.61 -30.99
CA ARG A 74 -23.62 -0.32 -31.25
C ARG A 74 -24.95 0.39 -31.38
N THR A 75 -25.21 1.38 -30.53
CA THR A 75 -26.40 2.24 -30.63
C THR A 75 -26.40 3.01 -31.95
N ALA A 76 -25.26 3.59 -32.34
CA ALA A 76 -25.14 4.28 -33.62
C ALA A 76 -25.30 3.37 -34.84
N ALA A 77 -24.92 2.09 -34.74
CA ALA A 77 -25.17 1.11 -35.80
C ALA A 77 -26.64 0.68 -35.89
N ALA A 78 -27.34 0.61 -34.76
CA ALA A 78 -28.76 0.23 -34.69
C ALA A 78 -29.71 1.39 -35.08
N ASP A 79 -29.30 2.63 -34.79
CA ASP A 79 -30.10 3.84 -35.00
C ASP A 79 -29.26 4.99 -35.61
N PRO A 80 -28.81 4.87 -36.87
CA PRO A 80 -27.85 5.80 -37.50
C PRO A 80 -28.40 7.21 -37.79
N GLU A 81 -29.72 7.39 -37.74
CA GLU A 81 -30.42 8.66 -38.01
C GLU A 81 -31.21 9.17 -36.81
N GLY A 82 -31.56 8.29 -35.88
CA GLY A 82 -32.29 8.67 -34.70
C GLY A 82 -31.40 9.34 -33.65
N ARG A 83 -32.10 9.93 -32.68
CA ARG A 83 -31.50 10.79 -31.67
C ARG A 83 -30.43 10.07 -30.86
N ASP A 84 -30.62 8.78 -30.60
CA ASP A 84 -29.74 8.01 -29.73
C ASP A 84 -28.42 7.68 -30.41
N GLY A 85 -28.44 7.33 -31.70
CA GLY A 85 -27.20 7.12 -32.46
C GLY A 85 -26.41 8.41 -32.69
N LEU A 86 -27.10 9.51 -32.99
CA LEU A 86 -26.45 10.83 -33.14
C LEU A 86 -25.83 11.31 -31.82
N ASN A 87 -26.54 11.19 -30.70
CA ASN A 87 -26.01 11.49 -29.37
C ASN A 87 -24.82 10.59 -29.04
N GLY A 88 -24.89 9.29 -29.37
CA GLY A 88 -23.81 8.34 -29.16
C GLY A 88 -22.54 8.75 -29.90
N ILE A 89 -22.64 9.17 -31.15
CA ILE A 89 -21.51 9.66 -31.94
C ILE A 89 -20.96 10.98 -31.39
N GLN A 90 -21.82 11.90 -30.95
CA GLN A 90 -21.39 13.14 -30.32
C GLN A 90 -20.60 12.87 -29.03
N GLU A 91 -21.07 11.94 -28.19
CA GLU A 91 -20.37 11.53 -26.97
C GLU A 91 -19.02 10.87 -27.29
N ILE A 92 -18.97 10.05 -28.36
CA ILE A 92 -17.71 9.47 -28.84
C ILE A 92 -16.72 10.57 -29.23
N ALA A 93 -17.15 11.54 -30.03
CA ALA A 93 -16.28 12.61 -30.51
C ALA A 93 -15.75 13.50 -29.38
N ASN A 94 -16.62 13.84 -28.41
CA ASN A 94 -16.29 14.78 -27.34
C ASN A 94 -15.52 14.13 -26.18
N THR A 95 -15.89 12.91 -25.80
CA THR A 95 -15.43 12.30 -24.54
C THR A 95 -14.45 11.17 -24.78
N PHE A 96 -14.75 10.26 -25.73
CA PHE A 96 -14.01 8.99 -25.82
C PHE A 96 -12.91 8.98 -26.88
N GLN A 97 -13.02 9.78 -27.93
CA GLN A 97 -12.04 9.79 -29.02
C GLN A 97 -10.66 10.28 -28.55
N GLY A 98 -10.61 11.32 -27.71
CA GLY A 98 -9.36 11.78 -27.09
C GLY A 98 -8.74 10.72 -26.19
N ALA A 99 -9.55 10.03 -25.40
CA ALA A 99 -9.10 8.94 -24.52
C ALA A 99 -8.55 7.75 -25.32
N LEU A 100 -9.26 7.31 -26.37
CA LEU A 100 -8.84 6.23 -27.27
C LEU A 100 -7.51 6.57 -27.96
N ASN A 101 -7.36 7.79 -28.48
CA ASN A 101 -6.18 8.22 -29.23
C ASN A 101 -4.93 8.41 -28.36
N SER A 102 -5.11 8.83 -27.10
CA SER A 102 -4.00 9.05 -26.17
C SER A 102 -3.64 7.83 -25.34
N HIS A 103 -4.49 6.79 -25.34
CA HIS A 103 -4.26 5.58 -24.55
C HIS A 103 -2.96 4.89 -24.96
N LYS A 104 -2.19 4.42 -23.99
CA LYS A 104 -1.05 3.54 -24.21
C LYS A 104 -1.23 2.36 -23.29
N TRP A 105 -1.25 1.16 -23.86
CA TRP A 105 -1.26 -0.05 -23.06
C TRP A 105 0.07 -0.13 -22.32
N LYS A 106 -0.01 -0.05 -21.00
CA LYS A 106 1.15 -0.27 -20.16
C LYS A 106 1.01 -1.64 -19.52
N LEU A 107 2.14 -2.31 -19.39
CA LEU A 107 2.44 -3.12 -18.22
C LEU A 107 2.50 -2.20 -17.01
N THR A 108 1.38 -1.59 -16.66
CA THR A 108 1.05 -1.57 -15.25
C THR A 108 0.89 -3.05 -14.93
N GLU A 109 1.72 -3.57 -14.03
CA GLU A 109 1.20 -4.54 -13.09
C GLU A 109 -0.20 -4.02 -12.77
N ALA A 110 -1.23 -4.73 -13.25
CA ALA A 110 -2.54 -4.53 -12.70
C ALA A 110 -2.32 -4.43 -11.18
N ASN A 111 -2.93 -3.47 -10.49
CA ASN A 111 -3.18 -3.74 -9.09
C ASN A 111 -4.53 -4.47 -9.09
N PRO A 112 -4.55 -5.82 -9.17
CA PRO A 112 -5.75 -6.58 -8.86
C PRO A 112 -5.97 -6.37 -7.36
N ALA A 113 -6.95 -5.55 -6.99
CA ALA A 113 -7.05 -5.01 -5.62
C ALA A 113 -5.86 -4.11 -5.27
N ASP A 114 -6.13 -2.92 -4.73
CA ASP A 114 -5.18 -2.36 -3.79
C ASP A 114 -5.16 -3.34 -2.61
N GLY A 115 -4.20 -4.27 -2.61
CA GLY A 115 -3.86 -5.00 -1.40
C GLY A 115 -3.60 -4.00 -0.27
N PHE A 116 -3.69 -4.47 0.97
CA PHE A 116 -3.37 -3.62 2.10
C PHE A 116 -1.90 -3.17 2.05
N ASP A 117 -1.67 -1.91 1.68
CA ASP A 117 -0.36 -1.28 1.83
C ASP A 117 -0.17 -0.87 3.30
N PHE A 118 0.22 -1.86 4.10
CA PHE A 118 0.50 -1.69 5.52
C PHE A 118 1.61 -0.67 5.79
N ASP A 119 2.60 -0.56 4.89
CA ASP A 119 3.71 0.38 5.05
C ASP A 119 3.24 1.82 4.82
N SER A 120 2.36 2.06 3.85
CA SER A 120 1.73 3.38 3.68
C SER A 120 0.84 3.77 4.85
N MET A 121 0.04 2.83 5.37
CA MET A 121 -0.81 3.05 6.55
C MET A 121 0.05 3.35 7.80
N TYR A 122 1.10 2.57 8.02
CA TYR A 122 2.06 2.82 9.09
C TYR A 122 2.74 4.17 8.93
N ASN A 123 3.26 4.50 7.74
CA ASN A 123 3.96 5.77 7.51
C ASN A 123 3.06 7.00 7.70
N LYS A 124 1.76 6.87 7.42
CA LYS A 124 0.76 7.91 7.71
C LYS A 124 0.65 8.14 9.22
N TYR A 125 0.28 7.12 9.99
CA TYR A 125 0.07 7.27 11.43
C TYR A 125 1.37 7.49 12.20
N LYS A 126 2.50 6.97 11.74
CA LYS A 126 3.82 7.24 12.32
C LYS A 126 4.17 8.73 12.31
N LYS A 127 3.73 9.50 11.30
CA LYS A 127 3.95 10.96 11.23
C LYS A 127 3.00 11.75 12.11
N GLU A 128 1.81 11.21 12.35
CA GLU A 128 0.79 11.83 13.21
C GLU A 128 1.10 11.60 14.69
N ASN A 129 1.79 10.51 15.02
CA ASN A 129 2.26 10.19 16.36
C ASN A 129 3.71 10.68 16.56
N ARG A 130 4.07 11.08 17.79
CA ARG A 130 5.44 11.52 18.15
C ARG A 130 6.47 10.38 18.22
N ILE A 131 6.24 9.27 17.53
CA ILE A 131 7.06 8.05 17.60
C ILE A 131 8.50 8.29 17.14
N PRO A 132 8.76 8.92 15.97
CA PRO A 132 10.12 9.22 15.55
C PRO A 132 10.88 10.06 16.57
N GLU A 133 10.23 11.08 17.13
CA GLU A 133 10.81 11.98 18.13
C GLU A 133 11.12 11.22 19.42
N LEU A 134 10.21 10.38 19.91
CA LEU A 134 10.43 9.57 21.12
C LEU A 134 11.57 8.57 20.95
N PHE A 135 11.75 7.98 19.76
CA PHE A 135 12.90 7.14 19.45
C PHE A 135 14.22 7.93 19.57
N GLU A 136 14.29 9.14 19.01
CA GLU A 136 15.48 10.00 19.09
C GLU A 136 15.74 10.44 20.53
N GLU A 137 14.71 10.78 21.30
CA GLU A 137 14.81 11.14 22.71
C GLU A 137 15.37 9.98 23.54
N ILE A 138 14.86 8.74 23.34
CA ILE A 138 15.38 7.54 24.01
C ILE A 138 16.86 7.31 23.63
N ILE A 139 17.20 7.36 22.34
CA ILE A 139 18.58 7.19 21.86
C ILE A 139 19.49 8.24 22.47
N SER A 140 19.05 9.49 22.55
CA SER A 140 19.81 10.59 23.17
C SER A 140 20.08 10.33 24.65
N LEU A 141 19.06 9.94 25.43
CA LEU A 141 19.20 9.65 26.85
C LEU A 141 20.11 8.44 27.11
N LEU A 142 20.01 7.40 26.29
CA LEU A 142 20.91 6.24 26.39
C LEU A 142 22.36 6.59 26.04
N ASN A 143 22.57 7.47 25.05
CA ASN A 143 23.90 7.97 24.73
C ASN A 143 24.47 8.84 25.85
N GLU A 144 23.65 9.67 26.51
CA GLU A 144 24.07 10.45 27.68
C GLU A 144 24.53 9.53 28.82
N ILE A 145 23.75 8.48 29.10
CA ILE A 145 24.11 7.44 30.07
C ILE A 145 25.44 6.77 29.68
N ALA A 146 25.58 6.32 28.42
CA ALA A 146 26.76 5.62 27.92
C ALA A 146 28.03 6.50 27.98
N ASN A 147 27.89 7.80 27.77
CA ASN A 147 29.00 8.76 27.72
C ASN A 147 29.27 9.47 29.07
N SER A 148 28.46 9.21 30.10
CA SER A 148 28.61 9.81 31.43
C SER A 148 29.90 9.41 32.16
N GLY A 149 30.55 8.32 31.71
CA GLY A 149 31.70 7.73 32.39
C GLY A 149 31.36 7.04 33.72
N GLN A 150 30.08 6.88 34.04
CA GLN A 150 29.61 6.27 35.29
C GLN A 150 29.35 4.75 35.17
N LEU A 151 29.43 4.20 33.95
CA LEU A 151 29.29 2.77 33.69
C LEU A 151 30.67 2.10 33.71
N ASP A 152 31.04 1.53 34.84
CA ASP A 152 32.36 0.89 35.02
C ASP A 152 32.46 -0.49 34.33
N SER A 153 31.32 -1.13 34.04
CA SER A 153 31.28 -2.44 33.39
C SER A 153 31.36 -2.32 31.86
N ILE A 154 32.44 -2.84 31.28
CA ILE A 154 32.61 -2.97 29.83
C ILE A 154 31.46 -3.78 29.21
N SER A 155 30.97 -4.81 29.91
CA SER A 155 29.83 -5.62 29.45
C SER A 155 28.56 -4.79 29.39
N ALA A 156 28.25 -4.05 30.46
CA ALA A 156 27.08 -3.17 30.54
C ALA A 156 27.09 -2.10 29.44
N LEU A 157 28.25 -1.47 29.22
CA LEU A 157 28.41 -0.49 28.14
C LEU A 157 28.22 -1.12 26.75
N THR A 158 28.70 -2.36 26.56
CA THR A 158 28.55 -3.09 25.30
C THR A 158 27.08 -3.42 25.03
N GLU A 159 26.34 -3.87 26.04
CA GLU A 159 24.91 -4.16 25.95
C GLU A 159 24.11 -2.90 25.66
N LEU A 160 24.36 -1.81 26.39
CA LEU A 160 23.70 -0.51 26.17
C LEU A 160 23.95 -0.01 24.74
N ARG A 161 25.17 -0.12 24.22
CA ARG A 161 25.49 0.25 22.83
C ARG A 161 24.77 -0.63 21.80
N ARG A 162 24.55 -1.92 22.09
CA ARG A 162 23.74 -2.79 21.23
C ARG A 162 22.27 -2.36 21.22
N VAL A 163 21.72 -1.94 22.36
CA VAL A 163 20.37 -1.37 22.46
C VAL A 163 20.27 -0.11 21.60
N ILE A 164 21.20 0.83 21.75
CA ILE A 164 21.26 2.07 20.95
C ILE A 164 21.31 1.75 19.45
N ALA A 165 22.24 0.89 19.03
CA ALA A 165 22.39 0.52 17.62
C ALA A 165 21.14 -0.18 17.03
N THR A 166 20.41 -0.93 17.86
CA THR A 166 19.15 -1.56 17.45
C THR A 166 18.06 -0.51 17.23
N LEU A 167 17.92 0.45 18.15
CA LEU A 167 16.98 1.57 18.03
C LEU A 167 17.30 2.43 16.80
N GLU A 168 18.57 2.75 16.56
CA GLU A 168 19.02 3.55 15.41
C GLU A 168 18.66 2.90 14.06
N LYS A 169 18.80 1.58 13.95
CA LYS A 169 18.41 0.85 12.74
C LYS A 169 16.90 0.79 12.56
N ALA A 170 16.15 0.72 13.66
CA ALA A 170 14.71 0.50 13.63
C ALA A 170 13.88 1.79 13.51
N LYS A 171 14.39 2.95 13.93
CA LYS A 171 13.63 4.22 13.93
C LYS A 171 13.10 4.61 12.54
N ASN A 172 13.82 4.26 11.48
CA ASN A 172 13.44 4.51 10.09
C ASN A 172 12.98 3.26 9.34
N GLY A 173 12.80 2.14 10.04
CA GLY A 173 12.36 0.88 9.46
C GLY A 173 10.86 0.79 9.23
N SER A 174 10.42 -0.37 8.73
CA SER A 174 9.02 -0.75 8.60
C SER A 174 8.34 -0.91 9.96
N TYR A 175 7.01 -1.00 9.97
CA TYR A 175 6.22 -1.25 11.18
C TYR A 175 6.77 -2.43 12.00
N PHE A 176 7.12 -3.54 11.34
CA PHE A 176 7.67 -4.72 11.98
C PHE A 176 9.03 -4.46 12.64
N ALA A 177 9.93 -3.74 11.96
CA ALA A 177 11.23 -3.40 12.51
C ALA A 177 11.10 -2.51 13.76
N THR A 178 10.27 -1.46 13.67
CA THR A 178 10.02 -0.53 14.76
C THR A 178 9.36 -1.22 15.96
N ARG A 179 8.33 -2.04 15.73
CA ARG A 179 7.63 -2.78 16.80
C ARG A 179 8.54 -3.79 17.51
N ASN A 180 9.34 -4.55 16.77
CA ASN A 180 10.23 -5.53 17.38
C ASN A 180 11.37 -4.86 18.15
N ALA A 181 11.91 -3.74 17.67
CA ALA A 181 12.88 -2.97 18.42
C ALA A 181 12.28 -2.43 19.71
N TRP A 182 11.04 -1.92 19.68
CA TRP A 182 10.33 -1.49 20.88
C TRP A 182 10.15 -2.63 21.89
N HIS A 183 9.68 -3.79 21.44
CA HIS A 183 9.53 -4.97 22.28
C HIS A 183 10.87 -5.45 22.87
N PHE A 184 11.93 -5.44 22.07
CA PHE A 184 13.28 -5.77 22.54
C PHE A 184 13.74 -4.80 23.64
N VAL A 185 13.60 -3.49 23.43
CA VAL A 185 14.05 -2.47 24.39
C VAL A 185 13.26 -2.55 25.69
N THR A 186 11.94 -2.65 25.63
CA THR A 186 11.09 -2.79 26.82
C THR A 186 11.43 -4.06 27.62
N ASN A 187 11.69 -5.18 26.95
CA ASN A 187 12.12 -6.40 27.62
C ASN A 187 13.53 -6.30 28.20
N TRP A 188 14.47 -5.66 27.49
CA TRP A 188 15.80 -5.42 28.03
C TRP A 188 15.74 -4.55 29.31
N PHE A 189 14.94 -3.49 29.33
CA PHE A 189 14.73 -2.68 30.54
C PHE A 189 14.11 -3.46 31.68
N LYS A 190 13.08 -4.26 31.40
CA LYS A 190 12.41 -5.12 32.40
C LYS A 190 13.36 -6.12 33.04
N ASN A 191 14.28 -6.69 32.26
CA ASN A 191 15.13 -7.79 32.71
C ASN A 191 16.48 -7.34 33.29
N SER A 192 17.06 -6.25 32.78
CA SER A 192 18.45 -5.90 33.14
C SER A 192 18.71 -4.40 33.13
N GLY A 193 18.05 -3.63 32.25
CA GLY A 193 18.32 -2.22 32.08
C GLY A 193 18.06 -1.38 33.33
N TRP A 194 16.96 -1.64 34.07
CA TRP A 194 16.69 -0.86 35.28
C TRP A 194 17.64 -1.14 36.44
N GLU A 195 18.03 -2.40 36.62
CA GLU A 195 19.01 -2.82 37.62
C GLU A 195 20.37 -2.19 37.33
N MET A 196 20.83 -2.27 36.07
CA MET A 196 22.06 -1.65 35.62
C MET A 196 22.10 -0.14 35.87
N LEU A 197 20.96 0.55 35.74
CA LEU A 197 20.87 2.01 35.93
C LEU A 197 20.60 2.44 37.37
N SER A 198 20.03 1.58 38.21
CA SER A 198 19.74 1.91 39.62
C SER A 198 21.00 2.07 40.46
N ASP A 199 22.10 1.42 40.05
CA ASP A 199 23.37 1.42 40.77
C ASP A 199 24.19 2.71 40.57
N ILE A 200 23.68 3.67 39.78
CA ILE A 200 24.39 4.91 39.43
C ILE A 200 23.64 6.13 39.99
N PRO A 201 24.00 6.62 41.20
CA PRO A 201 23.30 7.73 41.86
C PRO A 201 23.27 9.04 41.04
N LEU A 202 24.34 9.32 40.30
CA LEU A 202 24.49 10.58 39.54
C LEU A 202 23.57 10.66 38.31
N LEU A 203 23.00 9.55 37.84
CA LEU A 203 22.14 9.53 36.65
C LEU A 203 20.65 9.70 36.96
N GLY A 204 20.27 9.95 38.21
CA GLY A 204 18.87 9.93 38.62
C GLY A 204 17.93 10.81 37.80
N ALA A 205 18.37 11.98 37.33
CA ALA A 205 17.55 12.84 36.46
C ALA A 205 17.36 12.25 35.05
N VAL A 206 18.45 11.77 34.44
CA VAL A 206 18.46 11.16 33.10
C VAL A 206 17.63 9.88 33.09
N THR A 207 17.81 9.02 34.10
CA THR A 207 17.05 7.76 34.25
C THR A 207 15.56 8.01 34.44
N ARG A 208 15.16 9.08 35.15
CA ARG A 208 13.74 9.48 35.25
C ARG A 208 13.19 9.99 33.92
N GLY A 209 13.97 10.81 33.21
CA GLY A 209 13.61 11.26 31.86
C GLY A 209 13.39 10.07 30.93
N LEU A 210 14.33 9.12 30.93
CA LEU A 210 14.26 7.89 30.14
C LEU A 210 13.02 7.06 30.49
N ARG A 211 12.71 6.87 31.77
CA ARG A 211 11.48 6.16 32.18
C ARG A 211 10.24 6.82 31.60
N LYS A 212 10.13 8.14 31.74
CA LYS A 212 8.99 8.89 31.21
C LYS A 212 8.90 8.78 29.68
N THR A 213 10.01 8.93 28.97
CA THR A 213 10.02 8.81 27.51
C THR A 213 9.66 7.38 27.05
N LEU A 214 10.06 6.35 27.79
CA LEU A 214 9.63 4.98 27.53
C LEU A 214 8.11 4.78 27.77
N GLU A 215 7.55 5.40 28.80
CA GLU A 215 6.09 5.39 29.05
C GLU A 215 5.33 6.12 27.94
N ASP A 216 5.78 7.31 27.54
CA ASP A 216 5.20 8.10 26.44
C ASP A 216 5.27 7.31 25.12
N MET A 217 6.36 6.57 24.89
CA MET A 217 6.56 5.71 23.73
C MET A 217 5.63 4.49 23.73
N ASP A 218 5.38 3.88 24.89
CA ASP A 218 4.43 2.77 25.01
C ASP A 218 3.01 3.21 24.65
N HIS A 219 2.61 4.38 25.14
CA HIS A 219 1.33 5.00 24.77
C HIS A 219 1.25 5.28 23.27
N GLY A 220 2.26 5.93 22.69
CA GLY A 220 2.27 6.21 21.27
C GLY A 220 2.24 4.95 20.40
N MET A 221 2.94 3.88 20.81
CA MET A 221 2.95 2.60 20.07
C MET A 221 1.60 1.89 20.15
N THR A 222 0.91 2.01 21.28
CA THR A 222 -0.46 1.51 21.47
C THR A 222 -1.43 2.26 20.56
N ASP A 223 -1.40 3.60 20.58
CA ASP A 223 -2.25 4.46 19.76
C ASP A 223 -2.04 4.20 18.27
N LEU A 224 -0.77 4.11 17.83
CA LEU A 224 -0.41 3.75 16.47
C LEU A 224 -1.00 2.38 16.06
N HIS A 225 -0.92 1.38 16.95
CA HIS A 225 -1.45 0.06 16.68
C HIS A 225 -2.97 0.08 16.52
N THR A 226 -3.67 0.77 17.43
CA THR A 226 -5.13 0.94 17.39
C THR A 226 -5.57 1.64 16.11
N GLN A 227 -4.90 2.72 15.71
CA GLN A 227 -5.22 3.46 14.47
C GLN A 227 -5.07 2.60 13.21
N ILE A 228 -3.98 1.83 13.13
CA ILE A 228 -3.75 0.89 12.03
C ILE A 228 -4.82 -0.20 12.03
N GLN A 229 -5.17 -0.74 13.20
CA GLN A 229 -6.20 -1.76 13.33
C GLN A 229 -7.58 -1.25 12.91
N ASP A 230 -7.97 -0.04 13.31
CA ASP A 230 -9.26 0.57 12.97
C ASP A 230 -9.38 0.84 11.47
N GLU A 231 -8.31 1.36 10.84
CA GLU A 231 -8.29 1.57 9.39
C GLU A 231 -8.35 0.24 8.63
N LEU A 232 -7.62 -0.78 9.11
CA LEU A 232 -7.65 -2.13 8.54
C LEU A 232 -9.06 -2.73 8.63
N GLN A 233 -9.69 -2.67 9.80
CA GLN A 233 -11.06 -3.17 9.99
C GLN A 233 -12.06 -2.45 9.08
N THR A 234 -11.96 -1.12 8.98
CA THR A 234 -12.84 -0.32 8.11
C THR A 234 -12.72 -0.72 6.65
N LYS A 235 -11.49 -0.89 6.16
CA LYS A 235 -11.21 -1.32 4.79
C LYS A 235 -11.64 -2.77 4.55
N ILE A 236 -11.39 -3.70 5.49
CA ILE A 236 -11.86 -5.09 5.39
C ILE A 236 -13.39 -5.14 5.33
N ALA A 237 -14.09 -4.43 6.21
CA ALA A 237 -15.55 -4.41 6.21
C ALA A 237 -16.13 -3.87 4.89
N LYS A 238 -15.46 -2.89 4.30
CA LYS A 238 -15.85 -2.28 3.01
C LYS A 238 -15.57 -3.20 1.82
N ASP A 239 -14.37 -3.74 1.74
CA ASP A 239 -13.87 -4.43 0.54
C ASP A 239 -14.12 -5.95 0.59
N PHE A 240 -14.32 -6.50 1.80
CA PHE A 240 -14.56 -7.92 2.07
C PHE A 240 -15.72 -8.11 3.08
N PRO A 241 -16.96 -7.73 2.75
CA PRO A 241 -18.11 -7.77 3.68
C PRO A 241 -18.53 -9.18 4.15
N ARG A 242 -17.87 -10.23 3.63
CA ARG A 242 -18.08 -11.65 4.00
C ARG A 242 -16.94 -12.24 4.83
N ILE A 243 -15.90 -11.47 5.16
CA ILE A 243 -14.80 -11.90 6.03
C ILE A 243 -15.01 -11.26 7.40
N GLU A 244 -15.22 -12.09 8.42
CA GLU A 244 -15.12 -11.64 9.81
C GLU A 244 -13.63 -11.54 10.17
N TYR A 245 -13.14 -10.32 10.42
CA TYR A 245 -11.78 -10.13 10.93
C TYR A 245 -11.75 -10.45 12.42
N THR A 246 -11.21 -11.62 12.77
CA THR A 246 -10.77 -11.92 14.14
C THR A 246 -9.29 -11.60 14.22
N SER A 247 -8.90 -10.57 14.98
CA SER A 247 -7.48 -10.30 15.24
C SER A 247 -6.86 -11.55 15.87
N PRO A 248 -5.85 -12.20 15.26
CA PRO A 248 -5.13 -13.23 15.97
C PRO A 248 -4.41 -12.56 17.14
N ASP A 249 -4.72 -12.98 18.36
CA ASP A 249 -3.78 -12.82 19.47
C ASP A 249 -2.44 -13.35 18.97
N LEU A 250 -1.42 -12.49 19.00
CA LEU A 250 -0.06 -12.91 18.66
C LEU A 250 0.28 -14.16 19.48
N PRO A 251 1.05 -15.11 18.92
CA PRO A 251 1.58 -16.20 19.72
C PRO A 251 2.30 -15.59 20.92
N ARG A 252 1.76 -15.82 22.12
CA ARG A 252 2.48 -15.58 23.36
C ARG A 252 3.71 -16.45 23.27
N ILE A 253 4.88 -15.83 23.26
CA ILE A 253 6.11 -16.53 23.61
C ILE A 253 5.94 -16.81 25.10
N GLU A 254 5.33 -17.96 25.42
CA GLU A 254 5.28 -18.44 26.77
C GLU A 254 6.72 -18.60 27.25
N HIS A 255 7.11 -17.75 28.19
CA HIS A 255 8.24 -18.04 29.03
C HIS A 255 7.89 -19.33 29.78
N SER A 256 8.47 -20.46 29.38
CA SER A 256 8.59 -21.59 30.29
C SER A 256 9.32 -21.08 31.53
N PRO A 257 8.70 -21.08 32.72
CA PRO A 257 9.43 -20.83 33.95
C PRO A 257 10.48 -21.91 34.09
N GLN A 258 11.70 -21.50 34.41
CA GLN A 258 12.77 -22.41 34.82
C GLN A 258 12.27 -23.27 35.99
N THR A 259 12.38 -24.59 35.87
CA THR A 259 12.55 -25.42 37.07
C THR A 259 14.04 -25.49 37.34
N GLN A 260 14.47 -24.63 38.26
CA GLN A 260 15.76 -24.75 38.92
C GLN A 260 15.66 -25.75 40.08
N VAL A 261 16.70 -26.57 40.22
CA VAL A 261 17.27 -27.07 41.49
C VAL A 261 16.44 -28.21 42.15
N GLU A 262 17.01 -29.37 42.50
CA GLU A 262 18.03 -29.54 43.54
C GLU A 262 18.69 -30.93 43.54
N GLN A 263 19.74 -31.03 44.35
CA GLN A 263 20.85 -31.97 44.37
C GLN A 263 20.57 -33.34 45.01
N SER A 264 21.54 -34.25 44.86
CA SER A 264 21.96 -35.31 45.80
C SER A 264 21.38 -36.72 45.62
N ASN A 265 22.16 -37.60 44.96
CA ASN A 265 22.87 -38.69 45.61
C ASN A 265 24.01 -39.20 44.71
#